data_AF-A0A3D0LE06-F1
#
_entry.id   AF-A0A3D0LE06-F1
#
_cell.length_a   1.000
_cell.length_b   1.000
_cell.length_c   1.000
_cell.angle_alpha   90.00
_cell.angle_beta   90.00
_cell.angle_gamma   90.00
#
_symmetry.space_group_name_H-M   'P 1'
#
loop_
_entity.id
_entity.type
_entity.pdbx_description
1 polymer ?
#
loop_
_entity_poly.entity_id
_entity_poly.type
_entity_poly.pdbx_seq_one_letter_code
_entity_poly.pdbx_strand_id
1 'polypeptide(L)' 'MQVEKLVEIIGSDFYTGVPDSQLKALCNYLMNTYGIDKDHHIIAANEGNCTALAAG' A
#
# COMPACT_ATOMS: atom_id res chain seq x y z
N MET A 1 5.51 0.73 -15.67
CA MET A 1 6.36 1.35 -14.63
C MET A 1 6.70 0.26 -13.62
N GLN A 2 7.95 0.16 -13.17
CA GLN A 2 8.32 -0.80 -12.11
C GLN A 2 7.82 -0.27 -10.76
N VAL A 3 7.28 -1.14 -9.91
CA VAL A 3 6.59 -0.72 -8.68
C VAL A 3 7.57 -0.22 -7.61
N GLU A 4 8.78 -0.76 -7.65
CA GLU A 4 9.92 -0.37 -6.84
C GLU A 4 10.26 1.10 -7.08
N LYS A 5 10.32 1.53 -8.35
CA LYS A 5 10.51 2.94 -8.72
C LYS A 5 9.36 3.83 -8.27
N LEU A 6 8.12 3.32 -8.29
CA LEU A 6 6.97 4.08 -7.81
C LEU A 6 7.09 4.35 -6.31
N VAL A 7 7.39 3.31 -5.53
CA VAL A 7 7.57 3.40 -4.07
C VAL A 7 8.74 4.33 -3.73
N GLU A 8 9.86 4.18 -4.44
CA GLU A 8 11.04 5.06 -4.29
C GLU A 8 10.71 6.54 -4.56
N ILE A 9 9.96 6.84 -5.63
CA ILE A 9 9.59 8.21 -5.99
C ILE A 9 8.57 8.80 -5.00
N ILE A 10 7.60 8.00 -4.55
CA ILE A 10 6.62 8.45 -3.56
C ILE A 10 7.31 8.71 -2.22
N GLY A 11 8.25 7.86 -1.82
CA GLY A 11 8.98 7.99 -0.55
C GLY A 11 8.07 7.92 0.67
N SER A 12 6.98 7.13 0.61
CA SER A 12 6.06 6.97 1.74
C SER A 12 6.53 5.84 2.65
N ASP A 13 6.48 6.09 3.96
CA ASP A 13 6.76 5.08 4.98
C ASP A 13 5.56 4.16 5.24
N PHE A 14 4.35 4.61 4.89
CA PHE A 14 3.10 3.88 5.13
C PHE A 14 2.20 3.83 3.89
N TYR A 15 1.53 2.70 3.69
CA TYR A 15 0.58 2.48 2.61
C TYR A 15 -0.76 1.94 3.13
N THR A 16 -1.87 2.42 2.59
CA THR A 16 -3.19 1.85 2.88
C THR A 16 -4.04 1.82 1.62
N GLY A 17 -4.91 0.82 1.51
CA GLY A 17 -5.65 0.55 0.29
C GLY A 17 -6.60 -0.64 0.42
N VAL A 18 -7.32 -0.90 -0.68
CA VAL A 18 -8.07 -2.14 -0.89
C VAL A 18 -7.40 -2.94 -2.01
N PRO A 19 -7.42 -4.28 -2.00
CA PRO A 19 -6.83 -5.08 -3.06
C PRO A 19 -7.61 -4.94 -4.37
N ASP A 20 -6.92 -4.60 -5.46
CA ASP A 20 -7.48 -4.60 -6.81
C ASP A 20 -6.55 -5.33 -7.78
N SER A 21 -7.13 -5.94 -8.82
CA SER A 21 -6.38 -6.69 -9.83
C SER A 21 -5.32 -5.84 -10.55
N GLN A 22 -5.58 -4.55 -10.78
CA GLN A 22 -4.64 -3.62 -11.39
C GLN A 22 -3.51 -3.21 -10.44
N LEU A 23 -3.74 -3.32 -9.13
CA LEU A 23 -2.78 -3.00 -8.07
C LEU A 23 -1.98 -4.21 -7.59
N LYS A 24 -2.20 -5.40 -8.17
CA LYS A 24 -1.55 -6.66 -7.76
C LYS A 24 -0.02 -6.54 -7.62
N ALA A 25 0.64 -5.81 -8.51
CA ALA A 25 2.09 -5.60 -8.44
C ALA A 25 2.51 -4.86 -7.15
N LEU A 26 1.75 -3.84 -6.75
CA LEU A 26 1.98 -3.08 -5.52
C LEU A 26 1.65 -3.91 -4.28
N CYS A 27 0.51 -4.60 -4.28
CA CYS A 27 0.14 -5.48 -3.16
C CYS A 27 1.20 -6.58 -2.93
N ASN A 28 1.69 -7.20 -4.01
CA ASN A 28 2.75 -8.20 -3.92
C ASN A 28 4.05 -7.59 -3.40
N TYR A 29 4.42 -6.39 -3.87
CA TYR A 29 5.61 -5.70 -3.38
C TYR A 29 5.54 -5.43 -1.88
N LEU A 30 4.41 -4.87 -1.40
CA LEU A 30 4.22 -4.56 0.02
C LEU A 30 4.24 -5.83 0.88
N MET A 31 3.55 -6.89 0.46
CA MET A 31 3.54 -8.17 1.18
C MET A 31 4.91 -8.86 1.17
N ASN A 32 5.65 -8.82 0.05
CA ASN A 32 6.98 -9.44 -0.02
C ASN A 32 8.02 -8.68 0.79
N THR A 33 7.87 -7.35 0.91
CA THR A 33 8.83 -6.47 1.60
C THR A 33 8.54 -6.38 3.10
N TYR A 34 7.27 -6.20 3.46
CA TYR A 34 6.83 -5.89 4.84
C TYR A 34 5.96 -7.00 5.47
N GLY A 35 5.59 -8.04 4.74
CA GLY A 35 4.72 -9.10 5.27
C GLY A 35 3.36 -8.56 5.69
N ILE A 36 2.90 -8.93 6.89
CA ILE A 36 1.64 -8.45 7.49
C ILE A 36 1.88 -7.32 8.52
N ASP A 37 2.99 -6.60 8.41
CA ASP A 37 3.32 -5.52 9.33
C ASP A 37 2.41 -4.30 9.14
N LYS A 38 1.55 -4.10 10.14
CA LYS A 38 0.58 -3.01 10.19
C LYS A 38 1.22 -1.62 10.26
N ASP A 39 2.48 -1.52 10.66
CA ASP A 39 3.16 -0.23 10.79
C ASP A 39 3.63 0.29 9.41
N HIS A 40 3.71 -0.59 8.40
CA HIS A 40 4.09 -0.23 7.02
C HIS A 40 2.91 -0.28 6.05
N HIS A 41 1.94 -1.18 6.25
CA HIS A 41 0.71 -1.15 5.45
C HIS A 41 -0.52 -1.75 6.12
N ILE A 42 -1.69 -1.18 5.80
CA ILE A 42 -3.00 -1.66 6.26
C ILE A 42 -3.97 -1.79 5.09
N ILE A 43 -4.55 -2.98 4.95
CA ILE A 43 -5.71 -3.20 4.07
C ILE A 43 -6.97 -2.71 4.80
N ALA A 44 -7.62 -1.69 4.26
CA ALA A 44 -8.86 -1.18 4.85
C ALA A 44 -10.09 -1.89 4.27
N ALA A 45 -11.25 -1.67 4.89
CA ALA A 45 -12.51 -2.28 4.46
C ALA A 45 -13.06 -1.70 3.14
N ASN A 46 -12.73 -0.44 2.83
CA ASN A 46 -13.14 0.28 1.62
C ASN A 46 -12.21 1.50 1.41
N GLU A 47 -12.30 2.13 0.24
CA GLU A 47 -11.49 3.27 -0.18
C GLU A 47 -11.67 4.51 0.71
N GLY A 48 -12.86 4.72 1.26
CA GLY A 48 -13.12 5.80 2.22
C GLY A 48 -12.30 5.62 3.50
N ASN A 49 -12.27 4.41 4.04
CA ASN A 49 -11.43 4.08 5.20
C ASN A 49 -9.94 4.22 4.88
N CYS A 50 -9.49 3.80 3.69
CA CYS A 50 -8.09 4.00 3.26
C CYS A 50 -7.73 5.50 3.23
N THR A 51 -8.63 6.32 2.70
CA THR A 51 -8.42 7.78 2.63
C THR A 51 -8.27 8.38 4.02
N ALA A 52 -9.12 7.97 4.97
CA ALA A 52 -9.03 8.42 6.35
C ALA A 52 -7.73 7.96 7.04
N LEU A 53 -7.32 6.70 6.83
CA LEU A 53 -6.06 6.15 7.35
C LEU A 53 -4.81 6.81 6.76
N ALA A 54 -4.85 7.20 5.48
CA ALA A 54 -3.72 7.88 4.84
C ALA A 54 -3.61 9.36 5.26
N ALA A 55 -4.72 9.99 5.66
CA ALA A 55 -4.78 11.40 5.99
C ALA A 55 -4.44 11.73 7.46
N GLY A 56 -4.56 10.75 8.36
CA GLY A 56 -4.28 10.89 9.79
C GLY A 56 -2.99 10.20 10.19
#